data_AF-A0A9D8SIR7-F1
#
_entry.id   AF-A0A9D8SIR7-F1
#
_cell.length_a   1.000
_cell.length_b   1.000
_cell.length_c   1.000
_cell.angle_alpha   90.00
_cell.angle_beta   90.00
_cell.angle_gamma   90.00
#
_symmetry.space_group_name_H-M   'P 1'
#
loop_
_entity.id
_entity.type
_entity.pdbx_description
1 polymer ?
#
loop_
_entity_poly.entity_id
_entity_poly.type
_entity_poly.pdbx_seq_one_letter_code
_entity_poly.pdbx_strand_id
1 'polypeptide(L)'
;MKKSPCRRFLFSFCLIFLFGLFFSQVSGVSAQQTFWLDEMDLTLTQCGWGTPQVNRPIYGDVFSIGGVKFERGIGTHASGEICVSNPAKAGIFLAEVGVSDQEKAVGPMEYLIYADDELVWKSGEMTAGMPAKTVKLPLDGVSLLRIVMDGGEQNGGDHANIANARIEWPEGVQAPENAESKVPRTILRQKEWTDEGGKKFTRMDENASEWYALRELLKTGMSEKVKAETVHPASAVYETDRDPLDVVTRRLYPLIDALRAMQNGPKLTEEAAALEALNAKVKTVPVENIAERKAVFAEVTALRRKIMFQNPLLNFTDLVFLKRHYLRGIENMGSHICDQCYGFQQLPGGGLFVLKNAFTEDPQVVPVLTEPVKNGRYAGRMLDESWGYLSPELSHDGKQILFAAADTKGSKRHEYIWTQENCFHIFKADFDMETGKASNITQLTDGAFNEFDPCFLPSGRIAFISERRGGYVRCSGLRPVPTFTLYSMNPDGSDISTLSWHETNEWAPAVDHNGMLIYTRWDYVDRGSNNAHHLWITTPDGRDPRALHGNYHNDEFSTPHFEGDVQPIPGSPKLVATANAHHGQSYG
;
A
#
# COMPACT_ATOMS: atom_id res chain seq x y z
N MET A 1 78.55 -32.31 34.72
CA MET A 1 79.79 -33.08 34.50
C MET A 1 79.65 -33.89 33.22
N LYS A 2 80.54 -33.63 32.26
CA LYS A 2 81.12 -34.53 31.22
C LYS A 2 80.30 -35.73 30.67
N LYS A 3 80.22 -35.69 29.33
CA LYS A 3 80.54 -36.75 28.33
C LYS A 3 79.44 -37.73 27.87
N SER A 4 79.13 -37.58 26.58
CA SER A 4 78.73 -38.61 25.59
C SER A 4 79.71 -39.80 25.51
N PRO A 5 79.31 -40.95 24.95
CA PRO A 5 79.60 -41.33 23.53
C PRO A 5 78.46 -42.20 22.92
N CYS A 6 78.42 -42.77 21.69
CA CYS A 6 79.05 -42.65 20.37
C CYS A 6 78.57 -43.86 19.51
N ARG A 7 78.11 -43.62 18.27
CA ARG A 7 78.22 -44.41 17.00
C ARG A 7 77.79 -45.89 16.88
N ARG A 8 77.06 -46.18 15.78
CA ARG A 8 77.40 -47.07 14.62
C ARG A 8 76.39 -46.84 13.47
N PHE A 9 76.77 -46.28 12.32
CA PHE A 9 77.31 -46.89 11.07
C PHE A 9 76.28 -47.64 10.19
N LEU A 10 75.95 -47.12 9.00
CA LEU A 10 76.38 -47.67 7.69
C LEU A 10 76.04 -46.75 6.49
N PHE A 11 76.83 -46.91 5.43
CA PHE A 11 76.99 -46.14 4.20
C PHE A 11 75.89 -46.33 3.13
N SER A 12 75.64 -45.33 2.27
CA SER A 12 75.97 -45.40 0.82
C SER A 12 75.78 -44.07 0.07
N PHE A 13 76.42 -43.97 -1.09
CA PHE A 13 76.87 -42.81 -1.87
C PHE A 13 75.82 -42.08 -2.74
N CYS A 14 75.99 -40.75 -2.83
CA CYS A 14 75.93 -39.83 -4.00
C CYS A 14 75.20 -40.23 -5.31
N LEU A 15 74.32 -39.35 -5.82
CA LEU A 15 74.58 -38.55 -7.05
C LEU A 15 73.54 -37.41 -7.25
N ILE A 16 74.04 -36.30 -7.78
CA ILE A 16 73.37 -35.04 -8.15
C ILE A 16 72.75 -35.15 -9.56
N PHE A 17 71.58 -34.54 -9.84
CA PHE A 17 71.33 -33.68 -11.02
C PHE A 17 69.95 -32.98 -10.99
N LEU A 18 69.96 -31.68 -11.33
CA LEU A 18 68.80 -30.77 -11.49
C LEU A 18 67.78 -31.26 -12.54
N PHE A 19 66.48 -30.94 -12.36
CA PHE A 19 65.64 -30.18 -13.32
C PHE A 19 64.17 -30.04 -12.85
N GLY A 20 63.58 -28.85 -13.04
CA GLY A 20 62.13 -28.68 -13.30
C GLY A 20 61.21 -28.30 -12.13
N LEU A 21 60.98 -27.00 -11.96
CA LEU A 21 59.78 -26.46 -11.31
C LEU A 21 58.54 -26.84 -12.14
N PHE A 22 57.71 -27.74 -11.63
CA PHE A 22 56.31 -27.87 -12.04
C PHE A 22 55.44 -27.41 -10.87
N PHE A 23 54.96 -26.16 -10.95
CA PHE A 23 53.78 -25.74 -10.19
C PHE A 23 52.58 -26.39 -10.87
N SER A 24 52.09 -27.51 -10.32
CA SER A 24 50.73 -27.94 -10.59
C SER A 24 49.80 -27.00 -9.83
N GLN A 25 49.18 -26.05 -10.54
CA GLN A 25 47.97 -25.40 -10.06
C GLN A 25 46.90 -26.48 -9.91
N VAL A 26 46.69 -26.93 -8.68
CA VAL A 26 45.43 -27.57 -8.30
C VAL A 26 44.42 -26.44 -8.24
N SER A 27 43.59 -26.32 -9.27
CA SER A 27 42.36 -25.53 -9.20
C SER A 27 41.52 -26.11 -8.07
N GLY A 28 41.55 -25.45 -6.91
CA GLY A 28 40.67 -25.79 -5.81
C GLY A 28 39.24 -25.62 -6.27
N VAL A 29 38.51 -26.73 -6.44
CA VAL A 29 37.05 -26.71 -6.47
C VAL A 29 36.64 -26.26 -5.07
N SER A 30 36.16 -25.02 -4.94
CA SER A 30 35.54 -24.55 -3.71
C SER A 30 34.36 -25.48 -3.41
N ALA A 31 34.30 -26.05 -2.20
CA ALA A 31 33.14 -26.79 -1.76
C ALA A 31 31.92 -25.84 -1.75
N GLN A 32 30.81 -26.31 -2.30
CA GLN A 32 29.60 -25.52 -2.53
C GLN A 32 28.57 -25.87 -1.45
N GLN A 33 28.01 -24.86 -0.79
CA GLN A 33 26.92 -25.00 0.18
C GLN A 33 25.57 -24.80 -0.52
N THR A 34 24.49 -25.28 0.09
CA THR A 34 23.13 -25.18 -0.47
C THR A 34 22.13 -24.71 0.59
N PHE A 35 21.24 -23.81 0.18
CA PHE A 35 20.25 -23.12 1.00
C PHE A 35 18.94 -23.32 0.28
N TRP A 36 18.11 -24.17 0.89
CA TRP A 36 16.83 -24.55 0.33
C TRP A 36 15.78 -23.57 0.80
N LEU A 37 15.01 -23.04 -0.15
CA LEU A 37 14.00 -22.04 0.20
C LEU A 37 12.87 -22.65 1.05
N ASP A 38 12.59 -23.95 0.92
CA ASP A 38 11.59 -24.64 1.73
C ASP A 38 12.00 -24.86 3.20
N GLU A 39 13.22 -24.48 3.58
CA GLU A 39 13.70 -24.45 4.98
C GLU A 39 13.61 -23.04 5.60
N MET A 40 13.10 -22.05 4.86
CA MET A 40 12.95 -20.67 5.32
C MET A 40 11.71 -20.46 6.20
N ASP A 41 11.72 -19.37 6.97
CA ASP A 41 10.55 -18.87 7.68
C ASP A 41 9.51 -18.26 6.71
N LEU A 42 8.56 -19.06 6.24
CA LEU A 42 7.58 -18.60 5.25
C LEU A 42 6.65 -17.48 5.75
N THR A 43 6.69 -17.06 7.03
CA THR A 43 5.90 -15.91 7.52
C THR A 43 6.29 -14.58 6.86
N LEU A 44 7.52 -14.48 6.32
CA LEU A 44 7.98 -13.30 5.56
C LEU A 44 7.60 -13.37 4.06
N THR A 45 7.07 -14.51 3.60
CA THR A 45 6.60 -14.67 2.22
C THR A 45 5.26 -13.97 2.04
N GLN A 46 5.17 -13.12 1.02
CA GLN A 46 3.90 -12.54 0.61
C GLN A 46 3.12 -13.57 -0.21
N CYS A 47 1.85 -13.76 0.16
CA CYS A 47 0.93 -14.64 -0.54
C CYS A 47 -0.38 -13.89 -0.82
N GLY A 48 -0.94 -14.06 -2.01
CA GLY A 48 -2.17 -13.39 -2.41
C GLY A 48 -3.40 -13.92 -1.67
N TRP A 49 -3.40 -15.22 -1.41
CA TRP A 49 -4.46 -15.97 -0.75
C TRP A 49 -3.87 -17.17 -0.01
N GLY A 50 -4.45 -17.60 1.11
CA GLY A 50 -3.96 -18.75 1.89
C GLY A 50 -2.61 -18.53 2.58
N THR A 51 -2.04 -19.62 3.10
CA THR A 51 -0.71 -19.65 3.74
C THR A 51 0.25 -20.46 2.87
N PRO A 52 1.44 -19.95 2.53
CA PRO A 52 2.45 -20.72 1.81
C PRO A 52 2.76 -22.04 2.50
N GLN A 53 2.94 -23.09 1.71
CA GLN A 53 3.14 -24.46 2.18
C GLN A 53 4.51 -24.99 1.76
N VAL A 54 5.18 -25.66 2.70
CA VAL A 54 6.44 -26.38 2.43
C VAL A 54 6.10 -27.74 1.81
N ASN A 55 6.71 -28.03 0.66
CA ASN A 55 6.66 -29.33 -0.03
C ASN A 55 5.25 -29.81 -0.37
N ARG A 56 4.32 -28.86 -0.48
CA ARG A 56 2.90 -29.06 -0.77
C ARG A 56 2.38 -27.89 -1.59
N PRO A 57 1.34 -28.08 -2.41
CA PRO A 57 0.67 -26.97 -3.08
C PRO A 57 -0.06 -26.13 -2.01
N ILE A 58 -0.43 -24.90 -2.37
CA ILE A 58 -1.21 -24.06 -1.43
C ILE A 58 -2.60 -24.64 -1.14
N TYR A 59 -3.14 -25.42 -2.07
CA TYR A 59 -4.41 -26.13 -1.96
C TYR A 59 -4.30 -27.49 -2.66
N GLY A 60 -4.94 -28.51 -2.08
CA GLY A 60 -4.86 -29.90 -2.54
C GLY A 60 -3.68 -30.67 -1.96
N ASP A 61 -3.49 -31.90 -2.44
CA ASP A 61 -2.58 -32.86 -1.81
C ASP A 61 -1.28 -33.10 -2.58
N VAL A 62 -1.26 -32.85 -3.90
CA VAL A 62 -0.14 -33.22 -4.78
C VAL A 62 0.62 -32.00 -5.26
N PHE A 63 1.91 -31.91 -4.89
CA PHE A 63 2.82 -30.86 -5.36
C PHE A 63 3.35 -31.20 -6.75
N SER A 64 2.70 -30.67 -7.79
CA SER A 64 3.08 -30.93 -9.18
C SER A 64 2.86 -29.73 -10.10
N ILE A 65 3.62 -29.71 -11.19
CA ILE A 65 3.55 -28.71 -12.27
C ILE A 65 3.60 -29.46 -13.61
N GLY A 66 2.61 -29.25 -14.48
CA GLY A 66 2.58 -29.84 -15.81
C GLY A 66 2.59 -31.38 -15.81
N GLY A 67 2.02 -31.99 -14.77
CA GLY A 67 1.99 -33.44 -14.56
C GLY A 67 3.25 -34.03 -13.90
N VAL A 68 4.28 -33.22 -13.62
CA VAL A 68 5.51 -33.67 -12.94
C VAL A 68 5.40 -33.41 -11.45
N LYS A 69 5.62 -34.43 -10.63
CA LYS A 69 5.63 -34.32 -9.16
C LYS A 69 7.00 -33.90 -8.65
N PHE A 70 7.01 -33.05 -7.63
CA PHE A 70 8.22 -32.57 -6.97
C PHE A 70 8.19 -32.94 -5.49
N GLU A 71 9.35 -33.29 -4.94
CA GLU A 71 9.49 -33.61 -3.51
C GLU A 71 9.75 -32.36 -2.67
N ARG A 72 10.39 -31.34 -3.26
CA ARG A 72 10.79 -30.11 -2.58
C ARG A 72 10.30 -28.86 -3.25
N GLY A 73 9.89 -27.87 -2.46
CA GLY A 73 9.53 -26.56 -2.93
C GLY A 73 8.54 -25.83 -2.03
N ILE A 74 8.03 -24.72 -2.54
CA ILE A 74 7.03 -23.90 -1.85
C ILE A 74 5.79 -23.80 -2.73
N GLY A 75 4.65 -24.20 -2.19
CA GLY A 75 3.33 -23.91 -2.77
C GLY A 75 2.78 -22.61 -2.20
N THR A 76 2.31 -21.73 -3.06
CA THR A 76 1.89 -20.37 -2.72
C THR A 76 0.81 -19.90 -3.72
N HIS A 77 0.40 -18.64 -3.66
CA HIS A 77 -0.64 -18.07 -4.51
C HIS A 77 -0.23 -16.66 -4.97
N ALA A 78 -0.44 -16.38 -6.25
CA ALA A 78 -0.18 -15.07 -6.81
C ALA A 78 -1.34 -14.06 -6.53
N SER A 79 -1.13 -12.75 -6.42
CA SER A 79 0.17 -12.10 -6.38
C SER A 79 0.88 -12.36 -5.05
N GLY A 80 2.14 -12.78 -5.12
CA GLY A 80 2.97 -13.07 -3.94
C GLY A 80 4.46 -12.87 -4.22
N GLU A 81 5.28 -12.95 -3.18
CA GLU A 81 6.72 -12.64 -3.25
C GLU A 81 7.51 -13.36 -2.16
N ILE A 82 8.68 -13.89 -2.53
CA ILE A 82 9.69 -14.45 -1.62
C ILE A 82 10.97 -13.62 -1.78
N CYS A 83 11.53 -13.16 -0.67
CA CYS A 83 12.77 -12.38 -0.66
C CYS A 83 13.88 -13.13 0.07
N VAL A 84 15.08 -13.16 -0.52
CA VAL A 84 16.26 -13.80 0.05
C VAL A 84 17.41 -12.79 0.07
N SER A 85 17.91 -12.47 1.25
CA SER A 85 19.15 -11.70 1.44
C SER A 85 20.34 -12.59 1.07
N ASN A 86 21.26 -12.06 0.26
CA ASN A 86 22.49 -12.70 -0.15
C ASN A 86 23.71 -11.85 0.28
N PRO A 87 24.08 -11.87 1.57
CA PRO A 87 25.17 -11.03 2.08
C PRO A 87 26.54 -11.39 1.47
N ALA A 88 26.71 -12.64 1.02
CA ALA A 88 27.91 -13.08 0.31
C ALA A 88 28.07 -12.46 -1.08
N LYS A 89 26.97 -11.96 -1.69
CA LYS A 89 26.95 -11.43 -3.05
C LYS A 89 27.61 -12.36 -4.07
N ALA A 90 27.37 -13.66 -3.90
CA ALA A 90 27.95 -14.72 -4.71
C ALA A 90 26.97 -15.91 -4.79
N GLY A 91 27.23 -16.82 -5.72
CA GLY A 91 26.48 -18.08 -5.85
C GLY A 91 25.53 -18.09 -7.04
N ILE A 92 24.63 -19.07 -7.06
CA ILE A 92 23.66 -19.29 -8.13
C ILE A 92 22.29 -19.69 -7.55
N PHE A 93 21.23 -19.04 -8.03
CA PHE A 93 19.86 -19.42 -7.75
C PHE A 93 19.34 -20.40 -8.79
N LEU A 94 18.72 -21.49 -8.33
CA LEU A 94 18.18 -22.57 -9.14
C LEU A 94 16.75 -22.89 -8.68
N ALA A 95 15.80 -23.00 -9.61
CA ALA A 95 14.42 -23.37 -9.29
C ALA A 95 13.67 -23.91 -10.53
N GLU A 96 12.50 -24.50 -10.31
CA GLU A 96 11.53 -24.87 -11.33
C GLU A 96 10.17 -24.29 -10.96
N VAL A 97 9.66 -23.36 -11.77
CA VAL A 97 8.45 -22.59 -11.43
C VAL A 97 7.29 -22.91 -12.36
N GLY A 98 6.06 -22.86 -11.85
CA GLY A 98 4.86 -22.99 -12.67
C GLY A 98 3.57 -23.13 -11.88
N VAL A 99 2.46 -23.16 -12.62
CA VAL A 99 1.12 -23.27 -12.05
C VAL A 99 0.91 -24.67 -11.49
N SER A 100 0.32 -24.75 -10.30
CA SER A 100 -0.01 -26.01 -9.63
C SER A 100 -1.06 -26.80 -10.41
N ASP A 101 -0.85 -28.10 -10.64
CA ASP A 101 -1.85 -28.95 -11.30
C ASP A 101 -3.10 -29.21 -10.44
N GLN A 102 -3.12 -28.74 -9.19
CA GLN A 102 -4.32 -28.76 -8.36
C GLN A 102 -5.40 -27.78 -8.85
N GLU A 103 -5.03 -26.87 -9.77
CA GLU A 103 -5.95 -25.95 -10.40
C GLU A 103 -6.34 -26.36 -11.82
N LYS A 104 -7.62 -26.16 -12.15
CA LYS A 104 -8.23 -26.64 -13.40
C LYS A 104 -8.56 -25.53 -14.40
N ALA A 105 -8.65 -24.28 -13.94
CA ALA A 105 -8.88 -23.11 -14.79
C ALA A 105 -8.32 -21.87 -14.08
N VAL A 106 -7.28 -21.27 -14.66
CA VAL A 106 -6.56 -20.12 -14.10
C VAL A 106 -6.34 -19.09 -15.20
N GLY A 107 -6.37 -17.80 -14.83
CA GLY A 107 -5.83 -16.74 -15.69
C GLY A 107 -4.33 -16.92 -15.93
N PRO A 108 -3.71 -16.21 -16.89
CA PRO A 108 -2.26 -16.27 -17.04
C PRO A 108 -1.58 -15.65 -15.82
N MET A 109 -0.66 -16.40 -15.19
CA MET A 109 0.25 -15.88 -14.18
C MET A 109 1.69 -15.78 -14.71
N GLU A 110 2.52 -14.93 -14.12
CA GLU A 110 3.94 -14.80 -14.48
C GLU A 110 4.83 -14.83 -13.24
N TYR A 111 5.99 -15.46 -13.34
CA TYR A 111 7.05 -15.37 -12.35
C TYR A 111 8.07 -14.32 -12.82
N LEU A 112 8.40 -13.38 -11.95
CA LEU A 112 9.39 -12.33 -12.17
C LEU A 112 10.48 -12.46 -11.10
N ILE A 113 11.75 -12.41 -11.48
CA ILE A 113 12.86 -12.48 -10.54
C ILE A 113 13.69 -11.21 -10.64
N TYR A 114 13.83 -10.52 -9.51
CA TYR A 114 14.63 -9.30 -9.39
C TYR A 114 15.90 -9.56 -8.58
N ALA A 115 17.01 -8.98 -9.02
CA ALA A 115 18.28 -8.92 -8.32
C ALA A 115 18.58 -7.44 -7.99
N ASP A 116 18.63 -7.08 -6.70
CA ASP A 116 18.81 -5.68 -6.25
C ASP A 116 17.87 -4.69 -6.98
N ASP A 117 16.60 -5.08 -7.11
CA ASP A 117 15.50 -4.37 -7.79
C ASP A 117 15.59 -4.29 -9.33
N GLU A 118 16.58 -4.91 -9.96
CA GLU A 118 16.63 -5.09 -11.41
C GLU A 118 15.95 -6.40 -11.84
N LEU A 119 15.02 -6.34 -12.81
CA LEU A 119 14.38 -7.54 -13.36
C LEU A 119 15.39 -8.34 -14.21
N VAL A 120 15.83 -9.49 -13.71
CA VAL A 120 16.85 -10.33 -14.36
C VAL A 120 16.26 -11.56 -15.06
N TRP A 121 15.03 -11.95 -14.71
CA TRP A 121 14.37 -13.11 -15.32
C TRP A 121 12.85 -12.99 -15.25
N LYS A 122 12.18 -13.55 -16.26
CA LYS A 122 10.73 -13.70 -16.26
C LYS A 122 10.31 -15.00 -16.93
N SER A 123 9.22 -15.59 -16.46
CA SER A 123 8.69 -16.80 -17.07
C SER A 123 7.95 -16.52 -18.37
N GLY A 124 7.39 -15.34 -18.60
CA GLY A 124 6.26 -15.19 -19.52
C GLY A 124 4.98 -15.78 -18.92
N GLU A 125 3.84 -15.59 -19.59
CA GLU A 125 2.56 -16.14 -19.13
C GLU A 125 2.62 -17.66 -18.98
N MET A 126 2.10 -18.14 -17.85
CA MET A 126 1.97 -19.55 -17.48
C MET A 126 0.52 -19.84 -17.11
N THR A 127 0.02 -20.99 -17.57
CA THR A 127 -1.33 -21.49 -17.27
C THR A 127 -1.26 -22.94 -16.80
N ALA A 128 -2.34 -23.44 -16.18
CA ALA A 128 -2.41 -24.82 -15.69
C ALA A 128 -2.10 -25.85 -16.79
N GLY A 129 -1.29 -26.85 -16.46
CA GLY A 129 -0.86 -27.90 -17.39
C GLY A 129 0.36 -27.57 -18.25
N MET A 130 0.86 -26.33 -18.22
CA MET A 130 2.17 -26.01 -18.83
C MET A 130 3.31 -26.66 -18.05
N PRO A 131 4.39 -27.12 -18.73
CA PRO A 131 5.56 -27.64 -18.04
C PRO A 131 6.24 -26.56 -17.20
N ALA A 132 6.91 -26.98 -16.12
CA ALA A 132 7.69 -26.08 -15.28
C ALA A 132 8.79 -25.36 -16.08
N LYS A 133 9.04 -24.10 -15.78
CA LYS A 133 10.16 -23.33 -16.34
C LYS A 133 11.33 -23.34 -15.38
N THR A 134 12.50 -23.70 -15.89
CA THR A 134 13.74 -23.73 -15.10
C THR A 134 14.33 -22.32 -14.97
N VAL A 135 14.74 -21.99 -13.75
CA VAL A 135 15.49 -20.79 -13.39
C VAL A 135 16.93 -21.18 -13.09
N LYS A 136 17.87 -20.45 -13.67
CA LYS A 136 19.31 -20.54 -13.36
C LYS A 136 19.94 -19.16 -13.44
N LEU A 137 20.23 -18.56 -12.29
CA LEU A 137 20.65 -17.16 -12.19
C LEU A 137 21.91 -17.00 -11.34
N PRO A 138 23.04 -16.53 -11.92
CA PRO A 138 24.20 -16.11 -11.14
C PRO A 138 23.84 -14.96 -10.20
N LEU A 139 24.41 -14.97 -8.98
CA LEU A 139 24.16 -13.97 -7.94
C LEU A 139 25.41 -13.16 -7.58
N ASP A 140 26.41 -13.13 -8.46
CA ASP A 140 27.63 -12.34 -8.26
C ASP A 140 27.28 -10.84 -8.17
N GLY A 141 27.64 -10.22 -7.05
CA GLY A 141 27.30 -8.82 -6.76
C GLY A 141 25.89 -8.59 -6.21
N VAL A 142 25.00 -9.58 -6.23
CA VAL A 142 23.58 -9.45 -5.86
C VAL A 142 23.39 -9.56 -4.36
N SER A 143 22.83 -8.53 -3.74
CA SER A 143 22.57 -8.50 -2.29
C SER A 143 21.18 -8.96 -1.87
N LEU A 144 20.18 -8.83 -2.76
CA LEU A 144 18.81 -9.22 -2.51
C LEU A 144 18.22 -9.87 -3.77
N LEU A 145 17.67 -11.08 -3.60
CA LEU A 145 16.91 -11.78 -4.62
C LEU A 145 15.42 -11.72 -4.27
N ARG A 146 14.57 -11.33 -5.22
CA ARG A 146 13.11 -11.28 -5.05
C ARG A 146 12.46 -12.15 -6.11
N ILE A 147 11.69 -13.15 -5.69
CA ILE A 147 10.93 -14.05 -6.55
C ILE A 147 9.47 -13.64 -6.43
N VAL A 148 8.93 -13.04 -7.48
CA VAL A 148 7.57 -12.50 -7.52
C VAL A 148 6.71 -13.43 -8.36
N MET A 149 5.51 -13.74 -7.87
CA MET A 149 4.44 -14.38 -8.64
C MET A 149 3.37 -13.33 -8.89
N ASP A 150 3.06 -13.02 -10.15
CA ASP A 150 2.00 -12.08 -10.55
C ASP A 150 0.81 -12.86 -11.12
N GLY A 151 -0.37 -12.72 -10.49
CA GLY A 151 -1.60 -13.45 -10.83
C GLY A 151 -2.47 -12.79 -11.90
N GLY A 152 -2.07 -11.64 -12.44
CA GLY A 152 -2.91 -10.99 -13.45
C GLY A 152 -3.99 -10.06 -12.83
N GLU A 153 -5.05 -9.79 -13.58
CA GLU A 153 -6.23 -9.01 -13.12
C GLU A 153 -7.33 -9.88 -12.50
N GLN A 154 -7.18 -11.21 -12.56
CA GLN A 154 -8.13 -12.18 -12.04
C GLN A 154 -7.43 -12.94 -10.92
N ASN A 155 -7.71 -12.64 -9.66
CA ASN A 155 -7.06 -13.29 -8.50
C ASN A 155 -7.63 -14.70 -8.20
N GLY A 156 -8.24 -15.36 -9.18
CA GLY A 156 -8.95 -16.62 -8.99
C GLY A 156 -8.17 -17.78 -9.59
N GLY A 157 -7.65 -18.66 -8.73
CA GLY A 157 -6.99 -19.92 -9.13
C GLY A 157 -5.48 -19.82 -9.36
N ASP A 158 -4.79 -18.73 -9.00
CA ASP A 158 -3.37 -18.51 -9.31
C ASP A 158 -2.41 -19.27 -8.37
N HIS A 159 -2.63 -20.58 -8.23
CA HIS A 159 -1.85 -21.45 -7.36
C HIS A 159 -0.47 -21.67 -7.97
N ALA A 160 0.54 -21.14 -7.30
CA ALA A 160 1.91 -21.06 -7.78
C ALA A 160 2.79 -22.07 -7.02
N ASN A 161 3.53 -22.90 -7.75
CA ASN A 161 4.51 -23.82 -7.19
C ASN A 161 5.93 -23.37 -7.59
N ILE A 162 6.84 -23.32 -6.62
CA ILE A 162 8.27 -23.07 -6.82
C ILE A 162 9.01 -24.31 -6.35
N ALA A 163 9.27 -25.24 -7.26
CA ALA A 163 9.92 -26.51 -6.99
C ALA A 163 11.45 -26.39 -7.01
N ASN A 164 12.11 -27.24 -6.23
CA ASN A 164 13.57 -27.39 -6.16
C ASN A 164 14.36 -26.09 -5.96
N ALA A 165 13.72 -25.08 -5.36
CA ALA A 165 14.23 -23.73 -5.23
C ALA A 165 15.35 -23.65 -4.19
N ARG A 166 16.54 -23.25 -4.63
CA ARG A 166 17.73 -23.17 -3.78
C ARG A 166 18.75 -22.15 -4.26
N ILE A 167 19.57 -21.68 -3.35
CA ILE A 167 20.81 -20.97 -3.66
C ILE A 167 21.99 -21.89 -3.35
N GLU A 168 22.91 -22.00 -4.29
CA GLU A 168 24.18 -22.69 -4.08
C GLU A 168 25.32 -21.65 -4.08
N TRP A 169 26.14 -21.59 -3.03
CA TRP A 169 27.18 -20.56 -2.86
C TRP A 169 28.49 -21.14 -2.30
N PRO A 170 29.61 -20.39 -2.32
CA PRO A 170 30.91 -20.87 -1.84
C PRO A 170 30.93 -21.15 -0.32
N GLU A 171 31.68 -22.16 0.11
CA GLU A 171 31.91 -22.39 1.55
C GLU A 171 32.72 -21.25 2.21
N GLY A 172 32.41 -20.93 3.47
CA GLY A 172 33.17 -19.99 4.29
C GLY A 172 32.76 -18.51 4.18
N VAL A 173 31.70 -18.20 3.44
CA VAL A 173 31.05 -16.88 3.41
C VAL A 173 29.69 -16.90 4.11
N GLN A 174 29.13 -15.73 4.40
CA GLN A 174 27.85 -15.61 5.10
C GLN A 174 26.72 -16.24 4.27
N ALA A 175 25.91 -17.10 4.91
CA ALA A 175 24.82 -17.80 4.25
C ALA A 175 23.70 -16.85 3.79
N PRO A 176 22.98 -17.19 2.70
CA PRO A 176 21.72 -16.55 2.38
C PRO A 176 20.71 -16.73 3.52
N GLU A 177 19.84 -15.75 3.68
CA GLU A 177 18.82 -15.75 4.72
C GLU A 177 17.52 -15.15 4.21
N ASN A 178 16.42 -15.51 4.86
CA ASN A 178 15.12 -14.94 4.56
C ASN A 178 15.10 -13.43 4.83
N ALA A 179 14.49 -12.66 3.92
CA ALA A 179 14.41 -11.21 4.05
C ALA A 179 12.97 -10.73 3.98
N GLU A 180 12.67 -9.64 4.68
CA GLU A 180 11.43 -8.93 4.43
C GLU A 180 11.47 -8.25 3.06
N SER A 181 10.33 -8.29 2.37
CA SER A 181 10.16 -7.49 1.17
C SER A 181 10.23 -6.00 1.50
N LYS A 182 11.22 -5.31 0.93
CA LYS A 182 11.34 -3.85 1.04
C LYS A 182 10.36 -3.11 0.11
N VAL A 183 9.67 -3.81 -0.77
CA VAL A 183 8.93 -3.23 -1.91
C VAL A 183 7.41 -3.30 -1.72
N PRO A 184 6.70 -2.15 -1.56
CA PRO A 184 5.24 -2.12 -1.35
C PRO A 184 4.49 -2.99 -2.34
N ARG A 185 3.40 -3.65 -1.93
CA ARG A 185 2.50 -4.40 -2.84
C ARG A 185 2.09 -3.57 -4.06
N THR A 186 2.04 -2.24 -3.94
CA THR A 186 1.82 -1.30 -5.04
C THR A 186 2.88 -1.33 -6.14
N ILE A 187 4.10 -1.79 -5.85
CA ILE A 187 5.21 -1.91 -6.81
C ILE A 187 5.23 -3.32 -7.47
N LEU A 188 4.59 -4.33 -6.88
CA LEU A 188 4.49 -5.68 -7.50
C LEU A 188 3.63 -5.71 -8.77
N ARG A 189 2.93 -4.61 -9.06
CA ARG A 189 2.54 -4.24 -10.42
C ARG A 189 2.97 -2.81 -10.70
N GLN A 190 4.26 -2.61 -10.98
CA GLN A 190 4.57 -1.75 -12.11
C GLN A 190 3.99 -2.45 -13.33
N LYS A 191 2.71 -2.20 -13.62
CA LYS A 191 2.10 -2.67 -14.85
C LYS A 191 2.87 -1.97 -15.97
N GLU A 192 3.79 -2.71 -16.57
CA GLU A 192 4.60 -2.27 -17.69
C GLU A 192 3.78 -2.45 -18.95
N TRP A 193 3.23 -1.35 -19.46
CA TRP A 193 2.56 -1.35 -20.75
C TRP A 193 3.61 -1.16 -21.82
N THR A 194 3.64 -2.03 -22.83
CA THR A 194 4.46 -1.79 -24.01
C THR A 194 3.56 -1.23 -25.09
N ASP A 195 3.90 -0.06 -25.65
CA ASP A 195 3.17 0.44 -26.82
C ASP A 195 3.50 -0.37 -28.07
N GLU A 196 2.79 -0.09 -29.17
CA GLU A 196 2.99 -0.77 -30.46
C GLU A 196 4.40 -0.56 -31.05
N GLY A 197 5.18 0.40 -30.51
CA GLY A 197 6.57 0.67 -30.85
C GLY A 197 7.60 0.04 -29.90
N GLY A 198 7.18 -0.75 -28.92
CA GLY A 198 8.09 -1.44 -27.99
C GLY A 198 8.50 -0.64 -26.76
N LYS A 199 7.94 0.56 -26.52
CA LYS A 199 8.28 1.39 -25.36
C LYS A 199 7.48 0.98 -24.13
N LYS A 200 8.17 0.73 -23.01
CA LYS A 200 7.60 0.33 -21.71
C LYS A 200 7.16 1.54 -20.85
N PHE A 201 6.02 1.44 -20.19
CA PHE A 201 5.44 2.44 -19.28
C PHE A 201 5.00 1.79 -17.98
N THR A 202 5.36 2.31 -16.81
CA THR A 202 4.94 1.73 -15.51
C THR A 202 3.65 2.39 -15.00
N ARG A 203 2.91 1.69 -14.12
CA ARG A 203 1.65 2.14 -13.45
C ARG A 203 1.71 3.54 -12.78
N MET A 204 2.88 4.13 -12.62
CA MET A 204 3.06 5.47 -12.03
C MET A 204 2.97 6.61 -13.07
N ASP A 205 2.80 6.30 -14.35
CA ASP A 205 2.40 7.30 -15.35
C ASP A 205 0.87 7.46 -15.31
N GLU A 206 0.40 8.54 -14.67
CA GLU A 206 -1.03 8.88 -14.52
C GLU A 206 -1.74 8.93 -15.87
N ASN A 207 -1.10 9.53 -16.89
CA ASN A 207 -1.68 9.67 -18.22
C ASN A 207 -1.80 8.31 -18.90
N ALA A 208 -0.79 7.44 -18.78
CA ALA A 208 -0.88 6.09 -19.29
C ALA A 208 -1.98 5.30 -18.59
N SER A 209 -2.05 5.38 -17.26
CA SER A 209 -3.06 4.66 -16.47
C SER A 209 -4.49 5.06 -16.83
N GLU A 210 -4.76 6.35 -16.94
CA GLU A 210 -6.08 6.86 -17.36
C GLU A 210 -6.39 6.46 -18.81
N TRP A 211 -5.42 6.60 -19.72
CA TRP A 211 -5.59 6.20 -21.12
C TRP A 211 -6.06 4.75 -21.25
N TYR A 212 -5.39 3.81 -20.57
CA TYR A 212 -5.74 2.40 -20.66
C TYR A 212 -7.09 2.10 -19.97
N ALA A 213 -7.37 2.70 -18.83
CA ALA A 213 -8.66 2.52 -18.14
C ALA A 213 -9.84 2.97 -19.02
N LEU A 214 -9.73 4.14 -19.65
CA LEU A 214 -10.75 4.64 -20.58
C LEU A 214 -10.85 3.78 -21.85
N ARG A 215 -9.72 3.27 -22.36
CA ARG A 215 -9.72 2.38 -23.53
C ARG A 215 -10.48 1.09 -23.25
N GLU A 216 -10.28 0.48 -22.09
CA GLU A 216 -11.03 -0.71 -21.70
C GLU A 216 -12.51 -0.40 -21.49
N LEU A 217 -12.85 0.74 -20.86
CA LEU A 217 -14.24 1.16 -20.71
C LEU A 217 -14.94 1.40 -22.07
N LEU A 218 -14.24 1.94 -23.06
CA LEU A 218 -14.78 2.13 -24.41
C LEU A 218 -15.02 0.80 -25.14
N LYS A 219 -14.18 -0.21 -24.88
CA LYS A 219 -14.38 -1.56 -25.45
C LYS A 219 -15.56 -2.30 -24.82
N THR A 220 -15.69 -2.22 -23.51
CA THR A 220 -16.73 -2.96 -22.76
C THR A 220 -18.07 -2.22 -22.72
N GLY A 221 -18.03 -0.90 -22.91
CA GLY A 221 -19.19 -0.04 -22.76
C GLY A 221 -19.58 0.19 -21.30
N MET A 222 -20.39 1.22 -21.06
CA MET A 222 -21.00 1.48 -19.76
C MET A 222 -22.39 0.83 -19.71
N SER A 223 -22.72 0.14 -18.62
CA SER A 223 -24.05 -0.48 -18.47
C SER A 223 -25.15 0.58 -18.38
N GLU A 224 -26.37 0.26 -18.83
CA GLU A 224 -27.51 1.18 -18.78
C GLU A 224 -27.83 1.63 -17.34
N LYS A 225 -27.63 0.74 -16.37
CA LYS A 225 -27.75 1.07 -14.94
C LYS A 225 -26.76 2.17 -14.54
N VAL A 226 -25.47 2.00 -14.85
CA VAL A 226 -24.43 2.99 -14.51
C VAL A 226 -24.67 4.31 -15.23
N LYS A 227 -25.10 4.28 -16.50
CA LYS A 227 -25.49 5.50 -17.24
C LYS A 227 -26.65 6.23 -16.56
N ALA A 228 -27.67 5.51 -16.10
CA ALA A 228 -28.83 6.09 -15.42
C ALA A 228 -28.49 6.67 -14.04
N GLU A 229 -27.51 6.09 -13.35
CA GLU A 229 -27.04 6.54 -12.03
C GLU A 229 -25.95 7.64 -12.12
N THR A 230 -25.46 7.93 -13.33
CA THR A 230 -24.42 8.93 -13.54
C THR A 230 -24.95 10.34 -13.26
N VAL A 231 -24.33 11.02 -12.28
CA VAL A 231 -24.75 12.37 -11.84
C VAL A 231 -24.73 13.41 -12.97
N HIS A 232 -23.73 13.36 -13.86
CA HIS A 232 -23.63 14.28 -14.98
C HIS A 232 -23.43 13.53 -16.30
N PRO A 233 -24.32 13.64 -17.30
CA PRO A 233 -24.23 12.84 -18.53
C PRO A 233 -22.88 12.90 -19.24
N ALA A 234 -22.15 14.02 -19.14
CA ALA A 234 -20.81 14.14 -19.75
C ALA A 234 -19.75 13.20 -19.16
N SER A 235 -19.91 12.70 -17.93
CA SER A 235 -18.98 11.73 -17.33
C SER A 235 -19.18 10.30 -17.85
N ALA A 236 -20.22 10.02 -18.64
CA ALA A 236 -20.32 8.76 -19.37
C ALA A 236 -19.34 8.74 -20.57
N VAL A 237 -19.12 7.55 -21.12
CA VAL A 237 -18.52 7.36 -22.45
C VAL A 237 -19.64 7.33 -23.49
N TYR A 238 -19.44 8.01 -24.61
CA TYR A 238 -20.43 8.12 -25.70
C TYR A 238 -20.06 7.22 -26.86
N GLU A 239 -21.06 6.77 -27.62
CA GLU A 239 -20.82 5.99 -28.85
C GLU A 239 -20.00 6.76 -29.88
N THR A 240 -20.02 8.10 -29.81
CA THR A 240 -19.23 8.99 -30.66
C THR A 240 -17.77 9.13 -30.21
N ASP A 241 -17.42 8.68 -29.01
CA ASP A 241 -16.03 8.74 -28.52
C ASP A 241 -15.23 7.62 -29.19
N ARG A 242 -14.27 7.98 -30.06
CA ARG A 242 -13.51 6.99 -30.83
C ARG A 242 -12.40 6.33 -29.99
N ASP A 243 -11.89 7.04 -28.98
CA ASP A 243 -10.79 6.62 -28.12
C ASP A 243 -10.75 7.46 -26.81
N PRO A 244 -9.81 7.20 -25.88
CA PRO A 244 -9.69 7.97 -24.63
C PRO A 244 -9.48 9.47 -24.81
N LEU A 245 -8.79 9.90 -25.88
CA LEU A 245 -8.56 11.31 -26.18
C LEU A 245 -9.88 12.04 -26.43
N ASP A 246 -10.77 11.47 -27.23
CA ASP A 246 -12.09 12.06 -27.48
C ASP A 246 -12.89 12.23 -26.16
N VAL A 247 -12.86 11.21 -25.30
CA VAL A 247 -13.57 11.23 -24.00
C VAL A 247 -13.08 12.38 -23.12
N VAL A 248 -11.78 12.48 -22.91
CA VAL A 248 -11.21 13.52 -22.04
C VAL A 248 -11.44 14.90 -22.64
N THR A 249 -11.13 15.11 -23.93
CA THR A 249 -11.33 16.40 -24.61
C THR A 249 -12.78 16.87 -24.51
N ARG A 250 -13.75 15.98 -24.76
CA ARG A 250 -15.18 16.31 -24.68
C ARG A 250 -15.59 16.75 -23.26
N ARG A 251 -15.05 16.12 -22.22
CA ARG A 251 -15.36 16.43 -20.82
C ARG A 251 -14.86 17.80 -20.36
N LEU A 252 -13.88 18.41 -21.02
CA LEU A 252 -13.39 19.74 -20.66
C LEU A 252 -14.41 20.85 -20.96
N TYR A 253 -15.24 20.69 -21.99
CA TYR A 253 -16.28 21.67 -22.33
C TYR A 253 -17.27 21.93 -21.17
N PRO A 254 -18.00 20.92 -20.65
CA PRO A 254 -18.91 21.13 -19.53
C PRO A 254 -18.17 21.53 -18.25
N LEU A 255 -16.91 21.14 -18.06
CA LEU A 255 -16.10 21.62 -16.94
C LEU A 255 -15.87 23.14 -17.03
N ILE A 256 -15.48 23.66 -18.20
CA ILE A 256 -15.31 25.10 -18.43
C ILE A 256 -16.63 25.84 -18.20
N ASP A 257 -17.73 25.32 -18.74
CA ASP A 257 -19.06 25.94 -18.60
C ASP A 257 -19.50 25.96 -17.13
N ALA A 258 -19.30 24.85 -16.41
CA ALA A 258 -19.61 24.76 -14.99
C ALA A 258 -18.81 25.78 -14.18
N LEU A 259 -17.48 25.86 -14.39
CA LEU A 259 -16.63 26.81 -13.67
C LEU A 259 -16.98 28.27 -13.97
N ARG A 260 -17.29 28.61 -15.23
CA ARG A 260 -17.74 29.96 -15.62
C ARG A 260 -19.06 30.34 -14.96
N ALA A 261 -19.95 29.37 -14.76
CA ALA A 261 -21.27 29.59 -14.17
C ALA A 261 -21.23 29.75 -12.64
N MET A 262 -20.11 29.41 -11.98
CA MET A 262 -19.96 29.57 -10.53
C MET A 262 -19.95 31.04 -10.12
N GLN A 263 -20.40 31.30 -8.88
CA GLN A 263 -20.20 32.60 -8.26
C GLN A 263 -18.70 32.89 -8.16
N ASN A 264 -18.26 34.04 -8.69
CA ASN A 264 -16.85 34.40 -8.84
C ASN A 264 -16.05 33.41 -9.73
N GLY A 265 -16.72 32.77 -10.69
CA GLY A 265 -16.10 31.84 -11.63
C GLY A 265 -15.03 32.48 -12.53
N PRO A 266 -13.97 31.75 -12.90
CA PRO A 266 -12.94 32.23 -13.82
C PRO A 266 -13.50 32.42 -15.24
N LYS A 267 -12.90 33.35 -16.01
CA LYS A 267 -13.29 33.55 -17.41
C LYS A 267 -12.85 32.41 -18.33
N LEU A 268 -11.72 31.77 -18.03
CA LEU A 268 -11.16 30.65 -18.80
C LEU A 268 -11.04 30.94 -20.31
N THR A 269 -10.78 32.19 -20.71
CA THR A 269 -10.77 32.57 -22.13
C THR A 269 -9.62 31.92 -22.88
N GLU A 270 -8.43 31.94 -22.28
CA GLU A 270 -7.22 31.34 -22.87
C GLU A 270 -7.31 29.81 -22.88
N GLU A 271 -7.81 29.22 -21.80
CA GLU A 271 -8.01 27.77 -21.67
C GLU A 271 -9.04 27.26 -22.67
N ALA A 272 -10.14 28.00 -22.89
CA ALA A 272 -11.13 27.65 -23.91
C ALA A 272 -10.53 27.74 -25.33
N ALA A 273 -9.72 28.76 -25.61
CA ALA A 273 -9.02 28.86 -26.90
C ALA A 273 -8.00 27.72 -27.09
N ALA A 274 -7.27 27.35 -26.03
CA ALA A 274 -6.36 26.22 -26.03
C ALA A 274 -7.10 24.89 -26.25
N LEU A 275 -8.27 24.72 -25.65
CA LEU A 275 -9.13 23.55 -25.87
C LEU A 275 -9.58 23.46 -27.33
N GLU A 276 -9.99 24.57 -27.95
CA GLU A 276 -10.34 24.57 -29.38
C GLU A 276 -9.16 24.21 -30.28
N ALA A 277 -7.97 24.74 -29.99
CA ALA A 277 -6.76 24.40 -30.74
C ALA A 277 -6.39 22.91 -30.60
N LEU A 278 -6.50 22.35 -29.39
CA LEU A 278 -6.28 20.92 -29.15
C LEU A 278 -7.36 20.07 -29.84
N ASN A 279 -8.64 20.45 -29.75
CA ASN A 279 -9.75 19.74 -30.38
C ASN A 279 -9.60 19.72 -31.92
N ALA A 280 -9.06 20.77 -32.52
CA ALA A 280 -8.70 20.76 -33.93
C ALA A 280 -7.66 19.66 -34.24
N LYS A 281 -6.62 19.50 -33.41
CA LYS A 281 -5.67 18.38 -33.53
C LYS A 281 -6.37 17.02 -33.32
N VAL A 282 -7.22 16.88 -32.29
CA VAL A 282 -7.96 15.64 -32.00
C VAL A 282 -8.79 15.14 -33.20
N LYS A 283 -9.35 16.08 -33.98
CA LYS A 283 -10.13 15.77 -35.19
C LYS A 283 -9.25 15.33 -36.36
N THR A 284 -8.03 15.85 -36.47
CA THR A 284 -7.12 15.56 -37.60
C THR A 284 -6.22 14.36 -37.39
N VAL A 285 -5.83 14.06 -36.14
CA VAL A 285 -4.95 12.92 -35.83
C VAL A 285 -5.74 11.61 -35.98
N PRO A 286 -5.34 10.69 -36.89
CA PRO A 286 -6.02 9.41 -37.07
C PRO A 286 -6.02 8.56 -35.80
N VAL A 287 -7.09 7.80 -35.57
CA VAL A 287 -7.24 6.93 -34.37
C VAL A 287 -6.22 5.81 -34.33
N GLU A 288 -5.68 5.44 -35.49
CA GLU A 288 -4.65 4.44 -35.68
C GLU A 288 -3.27 4.96 -35.26
N ASN A 289 -3.05 6.28 -35.20
CA ASN A 289 -1.79 6.86 -34.73
C ASN A 289 -1.77 6.99 -33.20
N ILE A 290 -1.68 5.85 -32.52
CA ILE A 290 -1.74 5.76 -31.05
C ILE A 290 -0.68 6.63 -30.37
N ALA A 291 0.54 6.68 -30.92
CA ALA A 291 1.63 7.45 -30.33
C ALA A 291 1.32 8.95 -30.32
N GLU A 292 0.83 9.50 -31.43
CA GLU A 292 0.45 10.91 -31.52
C GLU A 292 -0.81 11.20 -30.69
N ARG A 293 -1.80 10.31 -30.67
CA ARG A 293 -3.00 10.51 -29.83
C ARG A 293 -2.68 10.50 -28.34
N LYS A 294 -1.75 9.67 -27.88
CA LYS A 294 -1.25 9.72 -26.49
C LYS A 294 -0.50 11.01 -26.18
N ALA A 295 0.26 11.56 -27.13
CA ALA A 295 0.92 12.84 -26.95
C ALA A 295 -0.10 13.98 -26.78
N VAL A 296 -1.11 14.04 -27.64
CA VAL A 296 -2.20 15.03 -27.53
C VAL A 296 -3.05 14.79 -26.27
N PHE A 297 -3.24 13.54 -25.85
CA PHE A 297 -3.92 13.21 -24.60
C PHE A 297 -3.21 13.83 -23.40
N ALA A 298 -1.88 13.73 -23.34
CA ALA A 298 -1.09 14.37 -22.28
C ALA A 298 -1.22 15.91 -22.30
N GLU A 299 -1.28 16.54 -23.49
CA GLU A 299 -1.57 17.98 -23.60
C GLU A 299 -2.97 18.33 -23.06
N VAL A 300 -3.98 17.53 -23.39
CA VAL A 300 -5.37 17.74 -22.95
C VAL A 300 -5.53 17.50 -21.45
N THR A 301 -4.91 16.47 -20.88
CA THR A 301 -4.97 16.20 -19.43
C THR A 301 -4.22 17.27 -18.62
N ALA A 302 -3.11 17.81 -19.15
CA ALA A 302 -2.43 18.96 -18.55
C ALA A 302 -3.34 20.21 -18.58
N LEU A 303 -3.99 20.49 -19.71
CA LEU A 303 -4.97 21.59 -19.80
C LEU A 303 -6.15 21.37 -18.83
N ARG A 304 -6.65 20.13 -18.71
CA ARG A 304 -7.70 19.78 -17.75
C ARG A 304 -7.29 20.15 -16.32
N ARG A 305 -6.07 19.77 -15.91
CA ARG A 305 -5.54 20.10 -14.58
C ARG A 305 -5.49 21.61 -14.36
N LYS A 306 -4.95 22.35 -15.33
CA LYS A 306 -4.90 23.83 -15.30
C LYS A 306 -6.30 24.46 -15.16
N ILE A 307 -7.30 23.93 -15.87
CA ILE A 307 -8.70 24.40 -15.76
C ILE A 307 -9.27 24.07 -14.38
N MET A 308 -9.11 22.83 -13.91
CA MET A 308 -9.65 22.37 -12.62
C MET A 308 -9.10 23.18 -11.44
N PHE A 309 -7.83 23.53 -11.47
CA PHE A 309 -7.17 24.32 -10.42
C PHE A 309 -7.58 25.80 -10.39
N GLN A 310 -8.31 26.28 -11.40
CA GLN A 310 -8.94 27.61 -11.38
C GLN A 310 -10.33 27.60 -10.73
N ASN A 311 -10.76 26.49 -10.14
CA ASN A 311 -12.02 26.42 -9.40
C ASN A 311 -11.99 27.39 -8.20
N PRO A 312 -12.92 28.35 -8.10
CA PRO A 312 -12.92 29.34 -7.01
C PRO A 312 -13.17 28.74 -5.62
N LEU A 313 -13.61 27.48 -5.53
CA LEU A 313 -13.70 26.75 -4.25
C LEU A 313 -12.33 26.29 -3.73
N LEU A 314 -11.31 26.20 -4.60
CA LEU A 314 -9.92 26.00 -4.20
C LEU A 314 -9.30 27.35 -3.80
N ASN A 315 -9.91 28.00 -2.80
CA ASN A 315 -9.51 29.32 -2.30
C ASN A 315 -8.35 29.24 -1.28
N PHE A 316 -7.59 28.16 -1.32
CA PHE A 316 -6.44 27.85 -0.48
C PHE A 316 -5.30 27.36 -1.38
N THR A 317 -4.07 27.56 -0.95
CA THR A 317 -2.87 27.18 -1.73
C THR A 317 -2.19 25.94 -1.21
N ASP A 318 -2.40 25.62 0.08
CA ASP A 318 -1.58 24.67 0.81
C ASP A 318 -2.46 23.55 1.37
N LEU A 319 -1.94 22.32 1.36
CA LEU A 319 -2.64 21.13 1.86
C LEU A 319 -1.84 20.47 2.97
N VAL A 320 -2.44 20.25 4.13
CA VAL A 320 -1.87 19.36 5.15
C VAL A 320 -2.21 17.93 4.79
N PHE A 321 -1.22 17.04 4.79
CA PHE A 321 -1.44 15.62 4.50
C PHE A 321 -0.48 14.74 5.30
N LEU A 322 -0.89 13.48 5.50
CA LEU A 322 -0.04 12.45 6.09
C LEU A 322 0.51 11.54 5.00
N LYS A 323 1.74 11.07 5.19
CA LYS A 323 2.26 9.91 4.46
C LYS A 323 2.26 8.73 5.41
N ARG A 324 1.72 7.60 4.95
CA ARG A 324 1.83 6.31 5.64
C ARG A 324 2.04 5.20 4.62
N HIS A 325 2.61 4.10 5.06
CA HIS A 325 2.75 2.92 4.22
C HIS A 325 1.52 2.02 4.34
N TYR A 326 1.11 1.46 3.20
CA TYR A 326 0.08 0.43 3.16
C TYR A 326 0.50 -0.79 3.98
N LEU A 327 -0.33 -1.23 4.92
CA LEU A 327 -0.09 -2.43 5.71
C LEU A 327 -0.23 -3.66 4.81
N ARG A 328 0.84 -4.44 4.62
CA ARG A 328 0.83 -5.52 3.61
C ARG A 328 0.04 -6.74 4.11
N GLY A 329 -0.03 -7.83 3.33
CA GLY A 329 -0.50 -9.13 3.83
C GLY A 329 -1.97 -9.44 3.57
N ILE A 330 -2.41 -10.61 4.05
CA ILE A 330 -3.81 -11.05 4.02
C ILE A 330 -4.57 -10.49 5.23
N GLU A 331 -5.89 -10.70 5.31
CA GLU A 331 -6.73 -10.20 6.40
C GLU A 331 -6.17 -10.49 7.81
N ASN A 332 -5.66 -11.69 8.05
CA ASN A 332 -5.06 -12.07 9.33
C ASN A 332 -3.66 -11.47 9.58
N MET A 333 -3.16 -10.68 8.62
CA MET A 333 -1.83 -10.08 8.62
C MET A 333 -1.85 -8.58 8.33
N GLY A 334 -2.98 -7.89 8.54
CA GLY A 334 -3.01 -6.43 8.50
C GLY A 334 -3.72 -5.79 7.31
N SER A 335 -4.53 -6.56 6.57
CA SER A 335 -5.28 -6.06 5.42
C SER A 335 -6.79 -5.93 5.69
N HIS A 336 -7.23 -5.98 6.95
CA HIS A 336 -8.61 -5.67 7.34
C HIS A 336 -8.81 -4.17 7.60
N ILE A 337 -10.04 -3.67 7.54
CA ILE A 337 -10.30 -2.24 7.75
C ILE A 337 -9.90 -1.72 9.14
N CYS A 338 -10.01 -2.55 10.18
CA CYS A 338 -9.58 -2.20 11.54
C CYS A 338 -8.06 -2.20 11.72
N ASP A 339 -7.34 -2.95 10.89
CA ASP A 339 -5.90 -3.22 11.08
C ASP A 339 -5.05 -1.96 10.92
N GLN A 340 -5.51 -1.03 10.07
CA GLN A 340 -4.88 0.28 9.89
C GLN A 340 -4.84 1.13 11.16
N CYS A 341 -5.71 0.84 12.13
CA CYS A 341 -5.85 1.58 13.38
C CYS A 341 -5.04 0.98 14.54
N TYR A 342 -4.25 -0.07 14.28
CA TYR A 342 -3.41 -0.70 15.30
C TYR A 342 -1.94 -0.26 15.16
N GLY A 343 -1.39 0.30 16.24
CA GLY A 343 -0.03 0.83 16.28
C GLY A 343 1.04 -0.22 15.96
N PHE A 344 0.88 -1.44 16.48
CA PHE A 344 1.83 -2.54 16.26
C PHE A 344 1.88 -3.04 14.81
N GLN A 345 0.91 -2.66 13.98
CA GLN A 345 0.93 -2.99 12.57
C GLN A 345 1.62 -1.93 11.71
N GLN A 346 1.85 -0.74 12.25
CA GLN A 346 2.38 0.39 11.49
C GLN A 346 3.81 0.14 11.00
N LEU A 347 4.07 0.64 9.80
CA LEU A 347 5.38 0.58 9.16
C LEU A 347 6.06 1.96 9.24
N PRO A 348 7.38 2.00 9.48
CA PRO A 348 8.14 3.25 9.41
C PRO A 348 8.16 3.80 7.97
N GLY A 349 8.46 5.09 7.82
CA GLY A 349 8.58 5.82 6.55
C GLY A 349 7.44 6.81 6.27
N GLY A 350 6.58 7.02 7.27
CA GLY A 350 5.51 8.01 7.27
C GLY A 350 5.93 9.40 7.74
N GLY A 351 4.96 10.30 7.86
CA GLY A 351 5.15 11.64 8.42
C GLY A 351 3.97 12.57 8.16
N LEU A 352 4.03 13.76 8.75
CA LEU A 352 3.05 14.82 8.56
C LEU A 352 3.68 15.97 7.77
N PHE A 353 3.01 16.40 6.70
CA PHE A 353 3.55 17.32 5.71
C PHE A 353 2.55 18.39 5.30
N VAL A 354 3.07 19.50 4.77
CA VAL A 354 2.31 20.48 4.00
C VAL A 354 2.78 20.41 2.54
N LEU A 355 1.84 20.27 1.62
CA LEU A 355 2.06 20.52 0.19
C LEU A 355 1.76 22.00 -0.07
N LYS A 356 2.78 22.84 -0.09
CA LYS A 356 2.66 24.26 -0.41
C LYS A 356 2.46 24.48 -1.89
N ASN A 357 1.68 25.50 -2.25
CA ASN A 357 1.37 25.85 -3.63
C ASN A 357 0.83 24.65 -4.44
N ALA A 358 -0.01 23.83 -3.80
CA ALA A 358 -0.48 22.53 -4.26
C ALA A 358 -1.14 22.56 -5.66
N PHE A 359 -1.70 23.70 -6.05
CA PHE A 359 -2.44 23.88 -7.30
C PHE A 359 -1.66 24.69 -8.35
N THR A 360 -0.35 24.83 -8.17
CA THR A 360 0.55 25.56 -9.08
C THR A 360 1.50 24.60 -9.81
N GLU A 361 2.33 25.14 -10.69
CA GLU A 361 3.38 24.39 -11.39
C GLU A 361 4.59 24.06 -10.49
N ASP A 362 4.68 24.63 -9.28
CA ASP A 362 5.82 24.42 -8.37
C ASP A 362 5.37 24.07 -6.93
N PRO A 363 4.72 22.90 -6.74
CA PRO A 363 4.31 22.46 -5.42
C PRO A 363 5.51 22.00 -4.59
N GLN A 364 5.51 22.31 -3.28
CA GLN A 364 6.64 22.05 -2.38
C GLN A 364 6.18 21.23 -1.16
N VAL A 365 6.87 20.13 -0.86
CA VAL A 365 6.57 19.30 0.31
C VAL A 365 7.42 19.75 1.50
N VAL A 366 6.75 20.17 2.58
CA VAL A 366 7.39 20.68 3.80
C VAL A 366 7.03 19.79 4.99
N PRO A 367 8.01 19.28 5.77
CA PRO A 367 7.71 18.51 6.98
C PRO A 367 7.15 19.42 8.08
N VAL A 368 6.06 18.98 8.71
CA VAL A 368 5.37 19.73 9.78
C VAL A 368 6.09 19.58 11.12
N LEU A 369 6.49 18.35 11.47
CA LEU A 369 7.02 18.01 12.79
C LEU A 369 8.54 18.23 12.82
N THR A 370 8.98 19.38 13.32
CA THR A 370 10.40 19.77 13.36
C THR A 370 10.97 19.97 14.76
N GLU A 371 10.16 19.78 15.79
CA GLU A 371 10.55 19.94 17.20
C GLU A 371 10.34 18.63 17.99
N PRO A 372 11.04 18.43 19.11
CA PRO A 372 10.79 17.29 19.98
C PRO A 372 9.48 17.46 20.78
N VAL A 373 8.89 16.34 21.18
CA VAL A 373 7.72 16.29 22.08
C VAL A 373 8.09 16.91 23.44
N LYS A 374 7.19 17.72 24.01
CA LYS A 374 7.45 18.49 25.24
C LYS A 374 7.13 17.76 26.55
N ASN A 375 6.19 16.82 26.53
CA ASN A 375 5.67 16.16 27.73
C ASN A 375 5.42 14.66 27.49
N GLY A 376 4.91 13.99 28.52
CA GLY A 376 4.55 12.57 28.45
C GLY A 376 5.76 11.65 28.36
N ARG A 377 5.51 10.38 28.03
CA ARG A 377 6.53 9.34 27.92
C ARG A 377 7.58 9.68 26.86
N TYR A 378 7.16 10.37 25.80
CA TYR A 378 8.00 10.68 24.66
C TYR A 378 8.66 12.07 24.76
N ALA A 379 8.63 12.73 25.92
CA ALA A 379 9.30 14.01 26.12
C ALA A 379 10.78 13.98 25.66
N GLY A 380 11.18 14.95 24.85
CA GLY A 380 12.50 15.05 24.25
C GLY A 380 12.74 14.19 23.01
N ARG A 381 11.77 13.37 22.57
CA ARG A 381 11.85 12.57 21.36
C ARG A 381 11.40 13.36 20.13
N MET A 382 12.06 13.14 19.01
CA MET A 382 11.56 13.54 17.69
C MET A 382 10.55 12.51 17.19
N LEU A 383 9.45 12.99 16.61
CA LEU A 383 8.53 12.17 15.82
C LEU A 383 9.05 12.20 14.38
N ASP A 384 9.87 11.21 14.02
CA ASP A 384 10.56 11.12 12.73
C ASP A 384 9.99 9.98 11.86
N GLU A 385 10.71 9.59 10.81
CA GLU A 385 10.30 8.52 9.91
C GLU A 385 10.23 7.12 10.56
N SER A 386 10.75 6.94 11.78
CA SER A 386 10.60 5.67 12.53
C SER A 386 9.22 5.49 13.17
N TRP A 387 8.29 6.43 12.95
CA TRP A 387 6.94 6.39 13.50
C TRP A 387 5.89 6.09 12.45
N GLY A 388 4.77 5.51 12.89
CA GLY A 388 3.52 5.43 12.14
C GLY A 388 2.62 6.61 12.49
N TYR A 389 1.86 7.11 11.51
CA TYR A 389 1.03 8.31 11.66
C TYR A 389 -0.38 8.08 11.12
N LEU A 390 -1.37 8.66 11.79
CA LEU A 390 -2.77 8.67 11.38
C LEU A 390 -3.45 10.00 11.69
N SER A 391 -4.54 10.25 10.98
CA SER A 391 -5.61 11.16 11.37
C SER A 391 -5.20 12.59 11.72
N PRO A 392 -4.53 13.34 10.81
CA PRO A 392 -4.28 14.74 11.00
C PRO A 392 -5.60 15.52 11.00
N GLU A 393 -5.78 16.38 11.99
CA GLU A 393 -6.94 17.24 12.15
C GLU A 393 -6.45 18.65 12.43
N LEU A 394 -6.81 19.60 11.56
CA LEU A 394 -6.48 21.01 11.73
C LEU A 394 -7.63 21.70 12.47
N SER A 395 -7.31 22.59 13.42
CA SER A 395 -8.32 23.42 14.07
C SER A 395 -9.00 24.34 13.05
N HIS A 396 -10.24 24.74 13.32
CA HIS A 396 -11.02 25.61 12.42
C HIS A 396 -10.33 26.94 12.07
N ASP A 397 -9.47 27.46 12.95
CA ASP A 397 -8.69 28.68 12.74
C ASP A 397 -7.30 28.43 12.15
N GLY A 398 -6.95 27.16 11.90
CA GLY A 398 -5.68 26.74 11.33
C GLY A 398 -4.47 26.89 12.25
N LYS A 399 -4.65 27.14 13.55
CA LYS A 399 -3.52 27.42 14.48
C LYS A 399 -3.09 26.24 15.31
N GLN A 400 -3.82 25.13 15.26
CA GLN A 400 -3.50 23.91 16.00
C GLN A 400 -3.70 22.70 15.12
N ILE A 401 -2.91 21.66 15.35
CA ILE A 401 -3.05 20.38 14.68
C ILE A 401 -3.05 19.25 15.71
N LEU A 402 -4.00 18.33 15.54
CA LEU A 402 -4.05 17.04 16.22
C LEU A 402 -3.64 15.95 15.25
N PHE A 403 -3.05 14.88 15.75
CA PHE A 403 -2.71 13.70 14.97
C PHE A 403 -2.44 12.53 15.91
N ALA A 404 -2.48 11.31 15.38
CA ALA A 404 -2.08 10.11 16.11
C ALA A 404 -0.73 9.61 15.62
N ALA A 405 0.14 9.18 16.54
CA ALA A 405 1.41 8.57 16.20
C ALA A 405 1.73 7.35 17.07
N ALA A 406 2.38 6.35 16.48
CA ALA A 406 2.82 5.13 17.15
C ALA A 406 4.32 4.90 16.86
N ASP A 407 5.09 4.58 17.91
CA ASP A 407 6.50 4.23 17.76
C ASP A 407 6.57 2.84 17.11
N THR A 408 7.20 2.73 15.93
CA THR A 408 7.35 1.44 15.26
C THR A 408 8.62 0.70 15.73
N LYS A 409 9.47 1.36 16.52
CA LYS A 409 10.74 0.81 16.97
C LYS A 409 10.53 -0.34 17.92
N GLY A 410 10.87 -1.54 17.45
CA GLY A 410 10.70 -2.77 18.21
C GLY A 410 9.31 -3.40 18.07
N SER A 411 8.42 -2.79 17.27
CA SER A 411 7.20 -3.48 16.85
C SER A 411 7.58 -4.62 15.91
N LYS A 412 7.53 -5.85 16.42
CA LYS A 412 7.51 -7.02 15.56
C LYS A 412 6.08 -7.17 15.08
N ARG A 413 5.92 -7.05 13.77
CA ARG A 413 4.62 -7.17 13.12
C ARG A 413 3.96 -8.49 13.53
N HIS A 414 2.65 -8.44 13.78
CA HIS A 414 1.80 -9.62 14.10
C HIS A 414 2.06 -10.33 15.42
N GLU A 415 2.78 -9.72 16.37
CA GLU A 415 2.83 -10.33 17.71
C GLU A 415 1.48 -10.21 18.45
N TYR A 416 0.54 -9.36 18.00
CA TYR A 416 -0.77 -9.11 18.64
C TYR A 416 -0.63 -8.83 20.15
N ILE A 417 0.45 -8.13 20.53
CA ILE A 417 0.71 -7.70 21.89
C ILE A 417 0.43 -6.21 21.92
N TRP A 418 -0.64 -5.79 22.59
CA TRP A 418 -0.89 -4.38 22.86
C TRP A 418 -0.06 -3.98 24.07
N THR A 419 1.05 -3.31 23.80
CA THR A 419 1.86 -2.66 24.82
C THR A 419 1.70 -1.16 24.69
N GLN A 420 2.09 -0.47 25.74
CA GLN A 420 2.07 0.97 25.75
C GLN A 420 3.04 1.57 24.71
N GLU A 421 4.06 0.80 24.31
CA GLU A 421 5.08 1.18 23.32
C GLU A 421 4.63 1.02 21.86
N ASN A 422 3.58 0.24 21.58
CA ASN A 422 3.15 -0.08 20.20
C ASN A 422 1.67 0.23 19.94
N CYS A 423 1.13 1.22 20.65
CA CYS A 423 -0.20 1.77 20.41
C CYS A 423 -0.12 3.19 19.84
N PHE A 424 -1.16 3.60 19.12
CA PHE A 424 -1.34 5.00 18.75
C PHE A 424 -1.66 5.87 19.97
N HIS A 425 -0.99 7.00 20.07
CA HIS A 425 -1.27 8.07 21.02
C HIS A 425 -1.64 9.35 20.28
N ILE A 426 -2.52 10.16 20.87
CA ILE A 426 -2.90 11.45 20.30
C ILE A 426 -1.90 12.52 20.73
N PHE A 427 -1.47 13.32 19.77
CA PHE A 427 -0.60 14.47 19.96
C PHE A 427 -1.31 15.74 19.50
N LYS A 428 -0.91 16.87 20.10
CA LYS A 428 -1.34 18.22 19.73
C LYS A 428 -0.13 19.12 19.55
N ALA A 429 -0.17 20.00 18.56
CA ALA A 429 0.84 21.02 18.36
C ALA A 429 0.21 22.36 17.94
N ASP A 430 0.92 23.45 18.22
CA ASP A 430 0.62 24.76 17.65
C ASP A 430 1.16 24.78 16.22
N PHE A 431 0.31 25.13 15.26
CA PHE A 431 0.60 25.10 13.84
C PHE A 431 0.72 26.50 13.27
N ASP A 432 1.84 26.77 12.60
CA ASP A 432 2.08 28.00 11.88
C ASP A 432 1.74 27.80 10.39
N MET A 433 0.63 28.38 9.95
CA MET A 433 0.16 28.29 8.56
C MET A 433 1.13 28.97 7.57
N GLU A 434 1.90 29.97 7.98
CA GLU A 434 2.82 30.67 7.08
C GLU A 434 4.04 29.79 6.80
N THR A 435 4.62 29.19 7.84
CA THR A 435 5.81 28.34 7.67
C THR A 435 5.46 26.90 7.32
N GLY A 436 4.27 26.42 7.68
CA GLY A 436 3.84 25.03 7.57
C GLY A 436 4.45 24.12 8.64
N LYS A 437 4.93 24.70 9.75
CA LYS A 437 5.63 23.98 10.82
C LYS A 437 4.83 23.96 12.11
N ALA A 438 5.04 22.90 12.88
CA ALA A 438 4.48 22.73 14.20
C ALA A 438 5.51 23.02 15.30
N SER A 439 5.04 23.63 16.38
CA SER A 439 5.78 23.85 17.63
C SER A 439 4.94 23.39 18.82
N ASN A 440 5.52 23.38 20.03
CA ASN A 440 4.78 23.01 21.24
C ASN A 440 4.10 21.63 21.16
N ILE A 441 4.77 20.66 20.52
CA ILE A 441 4.22 19.30 20.34
C ILE A 441 4.05 18.64 21.71
N THR A 442 2.83 18.24 22.04
CA THR A 442 2.45 17.64 23.31
C THR A 442 1.74 16.31 23.09
N GLN A 443 2.11 15.31 23.88
CA GLN A 443 1.38 14.05 23.99
C GLN A 443 0.15 14.28 24.88
N LEU A 444 -1.04 13.98 24.36
CA LEU A 444 -2.32 14.11 25.08
C LEU A 444 -2.75 12.81 25.74
N THR A 445 -2.44 11.67 25.12
CA THR A 445 -2.85 10.36 25.64
C THR A 445 -1.67 9.44 25.87
N ASP A 446 -1.84 8.52 26.83
CA ASP A 446 -0.86 7.49 27.17
C ASP A 446 -1.56 6.22 27.69
N GLY A 447 -0.89 5.08 27.58
CA GLY A 447 -1.38 3.76 28.01
C GLY A 447 -1.21 2.68 26.95
N ALA A 448 -1.88 1.54 27.13
CA ALA A 448 -1.84 0.40 26.21
C ALA A 448 -3.14 0.28 25.40
N PHE A 449 -3.59 1.41 24.84
CA PHE A 449 -4.79 1.51 24.02
C PHE A 449 -4.44 2.31 22.77
N ASN A 450 -4.93 1.88 21.61
CA ASN A 450 -4.87 2.68 20.40
C ASN A 450 -5.88 3.83 20.49
N GLU A 451 -5.38 5.04 20.28
CA GLU A 451 -6.15 6.29 20.31
C GLU A 451 -5.83 7.11 19.06
N PHE A 452 -6.86 7.37 18.25
CA PHE A 452 -6.72 7.94 16.92
C PHE A 452 -8.00 8.69 16.51
N ASP A 453 -8.02 9.22 15.27
CA ASP A 453 -9.11 10.04 14.73
C ASP A 453 -9.58 11.16 15.67
N PRO A 454 -8.68 12.06 16.12
CA PRO A 454 -9.08 13.20 16.94
C PRO A 454 -9.86 14.23 16.12
N CYS A 455 -10.83 14.90 16.74
CA CYS A 455 -11.59 16.02 16.17
C CYS A 455 -11.84 17.10 17.23
N PHE A 456 -11.73 18.36 16.84
CA PHE A 456 -12.02 19.49 17.72
C PHE A 456 -13.53 19.69 17.91
N LEU A 457 -13.98 19.83 19.16
CA LEU A 457 -15.36 20.17 19.48
C LEU A 457 -15.56 21.68 19.67
N PRO A 458 -16.73 22.24 19.32
CA PRO A 458 -17.05 23.65 19.60
C PRO A 458 -16.98 24.04 21.08
N SER A 459 -17.11 23.07 21.99
CA SER A 459 -16.96 23.27 23.44
C SER A 459 -15.51 23.49 23.88
N GLY A 460 -14.55 23.35 22.97
CA GLY A 460 -13.11 23.32 23.25
C GLY A 460 -12.59 21.94 23.64
N ARG A 461 -13.45 20.93 23.87
CA ARG A 461 -13.01 19.55 24.09
C ARG A 461 -12.51 18.91 22.78
N ILE A 462 -11.87 17.75 22.90
CA ILE A 462 -11.45 16.93 21.76
C ILE A 462 -12.26 15.64 21.80
N ALA A 463 -12.93 15.29 20.70
CA ALA A 463 -13.49 13.95 20.48
C ALA A 463 -12.44 13.07 19.80
N PHE A 464 -12.45 11.76 20.05
CA PHE A 464 -11.51 10.82 19.44
C PHE A 464 -12.00 9.37 19.53
N ILE A 465 -11.32 8.45 18.85
CA ILE A 465 -11.60 7.01 18.89
C ILE A 465 -10.59 6.31 19.80
N SER A 466 -11.07 5.39 20.65
CA SER A 466 -10.24 4.68 21.63
C SER A 466 -10.69 3.25 21.91
N GLU A 467 -9.72 2.36 22.15
CA GLU A 467 -9.93 0.99 22.64
C GLU A 467 -10.27 0.90 24.14
N ARG A 468 -10.26 2.01 24.89
CA ARG A 468 -10.46 2.02 26.36
C ARG A 468 -11.77 1.37 26.83
N ARG A 469 -12.78 1.30 25.97
CA ARG A 469 -14.08 0.69 26.28
C ARG A 469 -13.92 -0.80 26.51
N GLY A 470 -12.99 -1.42 25.78
CA GLY A 470 -12.74 -2.85 25.78
C GLY A 470 -13.78 -3.66 25.01
N GLY A 471 -13.46 -4.93 24.80
CA GLY A 471 -14.24 -5.86 23.99
C GLY A 471 -13.57 -6.19 22.67
N TYR A 472 -14.18 -7.12 21.95
CA TYR A 472 -13.69 -7.61 20.66
C TYR A 472 -14.87 -7.75 19.70
N VAL A 473 -14.61 -7.48 18.42
CA VAL A 473 -15.57 -7.73 17.35
C VAL A 473 -15.92 -9.21 17.29
N ARG A 474 -17.20 -9.53 17.07
CA ARG A 474 -17.72 -10.91 17.11
C ARG A 474 -17.39 -11.74 15.86
N CYS A 475 -17.15 -11.11 14.71
CA CYS A 475 -16.96 -11.80 13.43
C CYS A 475 -15.52 -12.26 13.16
N SER A 476 -14.55 -11.89 13.99
CA SER A 476 -13.12 -12.05 13.69
C SER A 476 -12.55 -13.45 13.94
N GLY A 477 -13.39 -14.44 14.25
CA GLY A 477 -12.99 -15.83 14.45
C GLY A 477 -11.92 -15.97 15.54
N LEU A 478 -10.74 -16.47 15.17
CA LEU A 478 -9.59 -16.65 16.08
C LEU A 478 -8.69 -15.41 16.19
N ARG A 479 -8.93 -14.36 15.40
CA ARG A 479 -8.12 -13.15 15.38
C ARG A 479 -8.65 -12.14 16.40
N PRO A 480 -7.81 -11.60 17.30
CA PRO A 480 -8.24 -10.54 18.20
C PRO A 480 -8.42 -9.24 17.42
N VAL A 481 -9.65 -8.70 17.45
CA VAL A 481 -10.00 -7.39 16.89
C VAL A 481 -10.60 -6.55 17.99
N PRO A 482 -9.78 -5.81 18.77
CA PRO A 482 -10.27 -4.94 19.81
C PRO A 482 -11.27 -3.92 19.27
N THR A 483 -12.33 -3.73 20.05
CA THR A 483 -13.33 -2.71 19.78
C THR A 483 -12.77 -1.35 20.18
N PHE A 484 -12.84 -0.38 19.26
CA PHE A 484 -12.57 1.02 19.52
C PHE A 484 -13.81 1.86 19.25
N THR A 485 -14.10 2.81 20.15
CA THR A 485 -15.36 3.58 20.19
C THR A 485 -15.08 5.06 20.46
N LEU A 486 -16.11 5.89 20.40
CA LEU A 486 -16.04 7.34 20.58
C LEU A 486 -15.83 7.76 22.04
N TYR A 487 -14.88 8.68 22.24
CA TYR A 487 -14.48 9.28 23.51
C TYR A 487 -14.37 10.80 23.38
N SER A 488 -14.26 11.50 24.53
CA SER A 488 -13.84 12.89 24.58
C SER A 488 -12.84 13.15 25.70
N MET A 489 -12.05 14.22 25.59
CA MET A 489 -11.13 14.71 26.61
C MET A 489 -11.05 16.24 26.62
N ASN A 490 -10.48 16.81 27.68
CA ASN A 490 -10.07 18.21 27.72
C ASN A 490 -8.87 18.46 26.77
N PRO A 491 -8.62 19.73 26.36
CA PRO A 491 -7.48 20.10 25.52
C PRO A 491 -6.11 19.66 26.00
N ASP A 492 -5.94 19.42 27.31
CA ASP A 492 -4.69 19.02 27.94
C ASP A 492 -4.55 17.50 28.10
N GLY A 493 -5.51 16.72 27.57
CA GLY A 493 -5.54 15.26 27.70
C GLY A 493 -6.24 14.75 28.96
N SER A 494 -6.66 15.64 29.87
CA SER A 494 -7.37 15.25 31.10
C SER A 494 -8.84 14.92 30.84
N ASP A 495 -9.50 14.33 31.85
CA ASP A 495 -10.95 14.07 31.84
C ASP A 495 -11.44 13.27 30.62
N ILE A 496 -10.72 12.18 30.30
CA ILE A 496 -11.13 11.23 29.27
C ILE A 496 -12.46 10.58 29.69
N SER A 497 -13.47 10.69 28.83
CA SER A 497 -14.82 10.17 29.06
C SER A 497 -15.34 9.42 27.83
N THR A 498 -15.92 8.23 28.05
CA THR A 498 -16.55 7.41 27.02
C THR A 498 -17.83 8.05 26.53
N LEU A 499 -17.95 8.31 25.22
CA LEU A 499 -19.17 8.82 24.59
C LEU A 499 -20.04 7.70 24.01
N SER A 500 -19.42 6.65 23.47
CA SER A 500 -20.12 5.50 22.90
C SER A 500 -19.80 4.22 23.66
N TRP A 501 -20.85 3.49 24.05
CA TRP A 501 -20.74 2.18 24.69
C TRP A 501 -21.02 1.03 23.72
N HIS A 502 -21.02 1.32 22.41
CA HIS A 502 -21.29 0.35 21.37
C HIS A 502 -20.30 -0.82 21.40
N GLU A 503 -20.68 -1.96 20.83
CA GLU A 503 -19.91 -3.20 20.95
C GLU A 503 -18.94 -3.48 19.80
N THR A 504 -18.99 -2.66 18.75
CA THR A 504 -18.21 -2.77 17.52
C THR A 504 -17.52 -1.45 17.19
N ASN A 505 -16.64 -1.47 16.18
CA ASN A 505 -15.73 -0.38 15.87
C ASN A 505 -16.41 0.88 15.31
N GLU A 506 -15.85 2.04 15.64
CA GLU A 506 -16.26 3.37 15.18
C GLU A 506 -15.03 4.14 14.64
N TRP A 507 -15.21 5.07 13.70
CA TRP A 507 -14.11 5.78 13.04
C TRP A 507 -14.44 7.24 12.72
N ALA A 508 -13.38 8.03 12.54
CA ALA A 508 -13.36 9.34 11.89
C ALA A 508 -14.52 10.26 12.30
N PRO A 509 -14.63 10.64 13.59
CA PRO A 509 -15.61 11.62 14.00
C PRO A 509 -15.29 13.00 13.40
N ALA A 510 -16.33 13.71 12.98
CA ALA A 510 -16.27 15.12 12.59
C ALA A 510 -17.49 15.86 13.19
N VAL A 511 -17.46 17.19 13.18
CA VAL A 511 -18.57 18.02 13.67
C VAL A 511 -19.39 18.53 12.49
N ASP A 512 -20.69 18.24 12.47
CA ASP A 512 -21.60 18.72 11.42
C ASP A 512 -22.01 20.19 11.61
N HIS A 513 -22.74 20.75 10.64
CA HIS A 513 -23.22 22.15 10.71
C HIS A 513 -24.25 22.43 11.82
N ASN A 514 -24.76 21.40 12.50
CA ASN A 514 -25.66 21.52 13.65
C ASN A 514 -24.90 21.39 14.98
N GLY A 515 -23.57 21.20 14.95
CA GLY A 515 -22.76 20.95 16.13
C GLY A 515 -22.90 19.53 16.69
N MET A 516 -23.45 18.59 15.90
CA MET A 516 -23.49 17.17 16.22
C MET A 516 -22.19 16.50 15.81
N LEU A 517 -21.84 15.39 16.46
CA LEU A 517 -20.77 14.51 15.98
C LEU A 517 -21.34 13.59 14.90
N ILE A 518 -20.74 13.58 13.72
CA ILE A 518 -20.92 12.59 12.66
C ILE A 518 -19.72 11.63 12.67
N TYR A 519 -19.94 10.33 12.49
CA TYR A 519 -18.87 9.31 12.52
C TYR A 519 -19.31 8.05 11.79
N THR A 520 -18.36 7.20 11.42
CA THR A 520 -18.66 5.87 10.87
C THR A 520 -18.79 4.87 12.00
N ARG A 521 -19.78 3.99 11.96
CA ARG A 521 -19.93 2.88 12.90
C ARG A 521 -20.16 1.59 12.15
N TRP A 522 -19.46 0.55 12.59
CA TRP A 522 -19.80 -0.84 12.29
C TRP A 522 -21.00 -1.24 13.14
N ASP A 523 -22.13 -1.62 12.54
CA ASP A 523 -23.30 -2.08 13.29
C ASP A 523 -23.84 -3.41 12.73
N TYR A 524 -23.71 -4.47 13.52
CA TYR A 524 -24.13 -5.83 13.17
C TYR A 524 -25.58 -6.17 13.50
N VAL A 525 -26.29 -5.30 14.21
CA VAL A 525 -27.62 -5.63 14.72
C VAL A 525 -28.58 -5.77 13.55
N ASP A 526 -29.02 -7.00 13.29
CA ASP A 526 -29.87 -7.38 12.16
C ASP A 526 -29.30 -6.93 10.81
N ARG A 527 -27.98 -7.07 10.53
CA ARG A 527 -27.37 -6.65 9.25
C ARG A 527 -26.42 -7.71 8.65
N GLY A 528 -26.16 -7.57 7.35
CA GLY A 528 -25.21 -8.42 6.60
C GLY A 528 -23.74 -8.19 7.02
N SER A 529 -22.83 -9.08 6.61
CA SER A 529 -21.46 -9.08 7.15
C SER A 529 -20.59 -7.90 6.73
N ASN A 530 -20.83 -7.35 5.54
CA ASN A 530 -19.90 -6.45 4.86
C ASN A 530 -20.41 -5.00 4.82
N ASN A 531 -21.66 -4.76 4.41
CA ASN A 531 -22.26 -3.42 4.27
C ASN A 531 -22.80 -2.82 5.58
N ALA A 532 -22.13 -3.12 6.69
CA ALA A 532 -22.57 -2.73 8.03
C ALA A 532 -21.88 -1.46 8.56
N HIS A 533 -21.11 -0.75 7.74
CA HIS A 533 -20.25 0.36 8.17
C HIS A 533 -20.70 1.68 7.53
N HIS A 534 -21.61 2.36 8.20
CA HIS A 534 -22.30 3.53 7.65
C HIS A 534 -22.26 4.71 8.62
N LEU A 535 -22.85 5.83 8.20
CA LEU A 535 -22.78 7.10 8.91
C LEU A 535 -23.78 7.17 10.07
N TRP A 536 -23.29 7.64 11.21
CA TRP A 536 -24.04 7.88 12.43
C TRP A 536 -23.85 9.31 12.91
N ILE A 537 -24.85 9.82 13.62
CA ILE A 537 -24.78 11.06 14.39
C ILE A 537 -24.97 10.79 15.88
N THR A 538 -24.40 11.66 16.72
CA THR A 538 -24.65 11.71 18.17
C THR A 538 -24.41 13.13 18.67
N THR A 539 -24.95 13.50 19.83
CA THR A 539 -24.62 14.80 20.44
C THR A 539 -23.15 14.80 20.89
N PRO A 540 -22.49 15.97 21.06
CA PRO A 540 -21.09 16.03 21.53
C PRO A 540 -20.83 15.40 22.91
N ASP A 541 -21.89 15.12 23.68
CA ASP A 541 -21.85 14.40 24.97
C ASP A 541 -22.34 12.94 24.85
N GLY A 542 -22.43 12.39 23.64
CA GLY A 542 -22.68 10.97 23.37
C GLY A 542 -24.12 10.50 23.47
N ARG A 543 -25.10 11.42 23.62
CA ARG A 543 -26.52 11.06 23.69
C ARG A 543 -27.12 10.92 22.30
N ASP A 544 -28.17 10.11 22.23
CA ASP A 544 -29.07 10.03 21.07
C ASP A 544 -28.36 9.63 19.75
N PRO A 545 -27.62 8.49 19.74
CA PRO A 545 -26.97 8.03 18.53
C PRO A 545 -27.99 7.55 17.49
N ARG A 546 -27.85 7.98 16.23
CA ARG A 546 -28.76 7.64 15.12
C ARG A 546 -28.02 7.39 13.82
N ALA A 547 -28.45 6.40 13.05
CA ALA A 547 -28.00 6.23 11.67
C ALA A 547 -28.56 7.39 10.80
N LEU A 548 -27.74 7.93 9.89
CA LEU A 548 -28.13 9.04 9.02
C LEU A 548 -28.94 8.61 7.80
N HIS A 549 -28.77 7.37 7.35
CA HIS A 549 -29.56 6.78 6.28
C HIS A 549 -29.97 5.35 6.64
N GLY A 550 -30.82 4.76 5.78
CA GLY A 550 -31.52 3.51 6.06
C GLY A 550 -30.60 2.32 6.39
N ASN A 551 -31.14 1.41 7.20
CA ASN A 551 -30.44 0.29 7.81
C ASN A 551 -30.21 -0.93 6.91
N TYR A 552 -30.81 -0.98 5.71
CA TYR A 552 -30.73 -2.11 4.79
C TYR A 552 -30.69 -1.65 3.34
N HIS A 553 -29.77 -2.23 2.59
CA HIS A 553 -29.74 -2.14 1.14
C HIS A 553 -30.45 -3.37 0.54
N ASN A 554 -31.06 -3.22 -0.62
CA ASN A 554 -31.71 -4.33 -1.32
C ASN A 554 -30.70 -5.32 -1.93
N ASP A 555 -29.46 -4.89 -2.12
CA ASP A 555 -28.38 -5.63 -2.79
C ASP A 555 -27.01 -5.18 -2.24
N GLU A 556 -26.15 -6.12 -1.86
CA GLU A 556 -24.80 -5.85 -1.33
C GLU A 556 -23.90 -5.12 -2.35
N PHE A 557 -24.16 -5.32 -3.66
CA PHE A 557 -23.40 -4.71 -4.75
C PHE A 557 -23.90 -3.30 -5.13
N SER A 558 -24.91 -2.77 -4.45
CA SER A 558 -25.54 -1.49 -4.78
C SER A 558 -25.06 -0.31 -3.92
N THR A 559 -24.15 -0.55 -2.97
CA THR A 559 -23.72 0.43 -1.97
C THR A 559 -22.27 0.17 -1.57
N PRO A 560 -21.51 1.19 -1.09
CA PRO A 560 -20.23 0.93 -0.45
C PRO A 560 -20.35 -0.06 0.72
N HIS A 561 -19.29 -0.83 0.96
CA HIS A 561 -19.19 -1.67 2.15
C HIS A 561 -18.85 -0.84 3.39
N PHE A 562 -18.09 0.23 3.20
CA PHE A 562 -17.67 1.17 4.23
C PHE A 562 -17.74 2.61 3.75
N GLU A 563 -18.46 3.43 4.50
CA GLU A 563 -18.52 4.88 4.30
C GLU A 563 -17.63 5.53 5.36
N GLY A 564 -16.43 5.93 4.98
CA GLY A 564 -15.40 6.48 5.86
C GLY A 564 -15.18 7.97 5.73
N ASP A 565 -14.40 8.54 6.66
CA ASP A 565 -13.86 9.91 6.59
C ASP A 565 -14.93 10.96 6.24
N VAL A 566 -16.09 10.84 6.90
CA VAL A 566 -17.25 11.69 6.61
C VAL A 566 -16.97 13.13 7.00
N GLN A 567 -17.26 14.05 6.09
CA GLN A 567 -17.09 15.49 6.30
C GLN A 567 -18.33 16.26 5.85
N PRO A 568 -18.74 17.31 6.59
CA PRO A 568 -19.80 18.20 6.13
C PRO A 568 -19.29 19.10 5.00
N ILE A 569 -20.09 19.27 3.94
CA ILE A 569 -19.76 20.16 2.83
C ILE A 569 -20.08 21.60 3.25
N PRO A 570 -19.11 22.53 3.28
CA PRO A 570 -19.32 23.91 3.72
C PRO A 570 -20.48 24.61 3.00
N GLY A 571 -21.28 25.38 3.76
CA GLY A 571 -22.39 26.16 3.22
C GLY A 571 -23.57 25.34 2.69
N SER A 572 -23.65 24.05 3.03
CA SER A 572 -24.73 23.16 2.57
C SER A 572 -25.09 22.11 3.62
N PRO A 573 -26.30 21.50 3.56
CA PRO A 573 -26.66 20.39 4.44
C PRO A 573 -26.10 19.03 3.97
N LYS A 574 -25.21 19.02 2.96
CA LYS A 574 -24.71 17.78 2.35
C LYS A 574 -23.46 17.28 3.09
N LEU A 575 -23.25 15.98 3.04
CA LEU A 575 -22.05 15.30 3.54
C LEU A 575 -21.28 14.71 2.35
N VAL A 576 -19.98 14.53 2.53
CA VAL A 576 -19.11 13.75 1.65
C VAL A 576 -18.43 12.67 2.48
N ALA A 577 -18.28 11.47 1.92
CA ALA A 577 -17.62 10.34 2.55
C ALA A 577 -16.83 9.54 1.50
N THR A 578 -15.81 8.83 1.95
CA THR A 578 -15.00 7.95 1.11
C THR A 578 -15.58 6.54 1.14
N ALA A 579 -15.89 6.01 -0.05
CA ALA A 579 -16.30 4.62 -0.21
C ALA A 579 -15.08 3.69 -0.13
N ASN A 580 -15.06 2.76 0.82
CA ASN A 580 -13.97 1.81 1.03
C ASN A 580 -14.46 0.35 1.04
N ALA A 581 -13.52 -0.57 0.88
CA ALA A 581 -13.77 -2.01 0.98
C ALA A 581 -13.83 -2.47 2.45
N HIS A 582 -14.49 -3.59 2.71
CA HIS A 582 -14.52 -4.22 4.04
C HIS A 582 -13.19 -4.92 4.40
N HIS A 583 -12.70 -5.81 3.53
CA HIS A 583 -11.42 -6.50 3.69
C HIS A 583 -10.28 -5.73 3.00
N GLY A 584 -10.16 -4.45 3.33
CA GLY A 584 -9.13 -3.57 2.79
C GLY A 584 -8.89 -2.36 3.68
N GLN A 585 -7.77 -1.69 3.43
CA GLN A 585 -7.48 -0.41 4.06
C GLN A 585 -8.08 0.73 3.25
N SER A 586 -8.38 1.83 3.94
CA SER A 586 -8.70 3.10 3.27
C SER A 586 -7.43 3.66 2.61
N TYR A 587 -7.53 4.04 1.35
CA TYR A 587 -6.45 4.66 0.58
C TYR A 587 -6.98 5.90 -0.15
N GLY A 588 -6.18 6.96 -0.18
CA GLY A 588 -6.55 8.26 -0.73
C GLY A 588 -5.43 9.26 -0.53
#